data_AF-A0A0M5ISM5-F1
#
_entry.id   AF-A0A0M5ISM5-F1
#
_cell.length_a   1.000
_cell.length_b   1.000
_cell.length_c   1.000
_cell.angle_alpha   90.00
_cell.angle_beta   90.00
_cell.angle_gamma   90.00
#
_symmetry.space_group_name_H-M   'P 1'
#
loop_
_entity.id
_entity.type
_entity.pdbx_description
1 polymer ?
#
loop_
_entity_poly.entity_id
_entity_poly.type
_entity_poly.pdbx_seq_one_letter_code
_entity_poly.pdbx_strand_id
1 'polypeptide(L)'
;MSEIVLMSDPKVAAIPVAECGGRLVDVRQDSSLLIDSRKQDPEDAYAYRREGVVERLLRAQELLPRGLRLLFVEGYRPPSLQRAYFEEYTGQL
;
A
#
# COMPACT_ATOMS: atom_id res chain seq x y z
N MET A 1 4.69 24.75 18.88
CA MET A 1 5.37 23.93 17.86
C MET A 1 4.90 22.50 18.03
N SER A 2 4.49 21.82 16.97
CA SER A 2 4.14 20.39 17.02
C SER A 2 5.41 19.56 17.26
N GLU A 3 5.36 18.67 18.23
CA GLU A 3 6.41 17.69 18.53
C GLU A 3 6.63 16.76 17.32
N ILE A 4 7.88 16.49 16.96
CA ILE A 4 8.22 15.51 15.91
C ILE A 4 8.10 14.12 16.52
N VAL A 5 7.21 13.28 15.98
CA VAL A 5 7.06 11.87 16.36
C VAL A 5 7.79 10.98 15.35
N LEU A 6 8.72 10.16 15.83
CA LEU A 6 9.44 9.20 14.98
C LEU A 6 8.55 7.99 14.64
N MET A 7 8.78 7.35 13.49
CA MET A 7 8.05 6.11 13.14
C MET A 7 8.28 4.97 14.13
N SER A 8 9.44 4.94 14.79
CA SER A 8 9.79 3.96 15.83
C SER A 8 9.34 4.36 17.24
N ASP A 9 8.67 5.50 17.39
CA ASP A 9 8.19 5.97 18.69
C ASP A 9 7.17 4.98 19.28
N PRO A 10 7.26 4.62 20.58
CA PRO A 10 6.29 3.74 21.23
C PRO A 10 4.84 4.19 21.09
N LYS A 11 4.57 5.50 20.97
CA LYS A 11 3.23 6.04 20.72
C LYS A 11 2.65 5.53 19.40
N VAL A 12 3.47 5.35 18.37
CA VAL A 12 3.05 4.81 17.07
C VAL A 12 2.84 3.30 17.17
N ALA A 13 3.78 2.59 17.80
CA ALA A 13 3.70 1.14 17.98
C ALA A 13 2.52 0.69 18.86
N ALA A 14 2.05 1.56 19.77
CA ALA A 14 0.90 1.31 20.64
C ALA A 14 -0.46 1.48 19.94
N ILE A 15 -0.50 2.00 18.71
CA ILE A 15 -1.76 2.16 17.98
C ILE A 15 -2.27 0.77 17.59
N PRO A 16 -3.46 0.35 18.06
CA PRO A 16 -4.00 -0.96 17.75
C PRO A 16 -4.36 -1.04 16.26
N VAL A 17 -3.99 -2.16 15.63
CA VAL A 17 -4.41 -2.48 14.27
C VAL A 17 -5.70 -3.29 14.34
N ALA A 18 -6.79 -2.72 13.85
CA ALA A 18 -8.08 -3.39 13.74
C ALA A 18 -8.35 -3.76 12.27
N GLU A 19 -8.75 -5.01 12.03
CA GLU A 19 -9.22 -5.43 10.72
C GLU A 19 -10.53 -4.71 10.38
N CYS A 20 -10.59 -4.07 9.22
CA CYS A 20 -11.74 -3.27 8.80
C CYS A 20 -12.82 -4.07 8.06
N GLY A 21 -12.56 -5.33 7.71
CA GLY A 21 -13.50 -6.23 7.04
C GLY A 21 -13.78 -5.89 5.57
N GLY A 22 -13.23 -4.80 5.05
CA GLY A 22 -13.44 -4.38 3.66
C GLY A 22 -12.89 -5.41 2.68
N ARG A 23 -13.50 -5.58 1.50
CA ARG A 23 -13.04 -6.57 0.52
C ARG A 23 -11.67 -6.23 -0.03
N LEU A 24 -10.85 -7.25 -0.31
CA LEU A 24 -9.70 -7.10 -1.20
C LEU A 24 -10.18 -7.24 -2.64
N VAL A 25 -9.82 -6.29 -3.48
CA VAL A 25 -10.12 -6.26 -4.91
C VAL A 25 -8.82 -6.18 -5.69
N ASP A 26 -8.79 -6.80 -6.86
CA ASP A 26 -7.66 -6.71 -7.79
C ASP A 26 -7.74 -5.37 -8.54
N VAL A 27 -6.77 -4.49 -8.33
CA VAL A 27 -6.76 -3.15 -8.94
C VAL A 27 -6.64 -3.18 -10.46
N ARG A 28 -6.19 -4.30 -11.05
CA ARG A 28 -6.05 -4.46 -12.50
C ARG A 28 -7.40 -4.58 -13.21
N GLN A 29 -8.43 -5.01 -12.48
CA GLN A 29 -9.80 -5.11 -13.01
C GLN A 29 -10.44 -3.72 -13.19
N ASP A 30 -9.93 -2.70 -12.49
CA ASP A 30 -10.42 -1.32 -12.54
C ASP A 30 -9.46 -0.45 -13.37
N SER A 31 -9.69 -0.47 -14.68
CA SER A 31 -8.76 -0.08 -15.76
C SER A 31 -8.21 1.36 -15.79
N SER A 32 -8.54 2.24 -14.84
CA SER A 32 -8.08 3.64 -14.87
C SER A 32 -6.72 3.92 -14.20
N LEU A 33 -6.25 3.06 -13.30
CA LEU A 33 -4.91 3.20 -12.71
C LEU A 33 -3.85 2.58 -13.61
N LEU A 34 -2.68 3.22 -13.69
CA LEU A 34 -1.51 2.57 -14.30
C LEU A 34 -0.93 1.58 -13.29
N ILE A 35 -0.55 0.39 -13.74
CA ILE A 35 -0.01 -0.67 -12.89
C ILE A 35 1.43 -0.98 -13.29
N ASP A 36 2.32 -1.05 -12.30
CA ASP A 36 3.71 -1.46 -12.48
C ASP A 36 3.87 -2.91 -12.01
N SER A 37 4.39 -3.79 -12.87
CA SER A 37 4.56 -5.22 -12.57
C SER A 37 5.86 -5.54 -11.82
N ARG A 38 6.68 -4.55 -11.44
CA ARG A 38 7.96 -4.80 -10.74
C ARG A 38 7.83 -5.52 -9.40
N LYS A 39 6.63 -5.52 -8.81
CA LYS A 39 6.32 -6.21 -7.54
C LYS A 39 5.49 -7.47 -7.74
N GLN A 40 5.33 -7.92 -8.98
CA GLN A 40 4.59 -9.14 -9.27
C GLN A 40 5.22 -10.34 -8.56
N ASP A 41 4.41 -11.01 -7.76
CA ASP A 41 4.70 -12.28 -7.10
C ASP A 41 3.85 -13.40 -7.73
N PRO A 42 4.19 -14.69 -7.52
CA PRO A 42 3.44 -15.80 -8.12
C PRO A 42 1.93 -15.79 -7.79
N GLU A 43 1.56 -15.20 -6.64
CA GLU A 43 0.18 -15.14 -6.16
C GLU A 43 -0.52 -13.85 -6.61
N ASP A 44 0.17 -13.00 -7.38
CA ASP A 44 -0.25 -11.65 -7.78
C ASP A 44 -0.77 -10.80 -6.60
N ALA A 45 -0.31 -11.09 -5.38
CA ALA A 45 -0.76 -10.46 -4.16
C ALA A 45 -0.58 -8.94 -4.21
N TYR A 46 0.48 -8.48 -4.87
CA TYR A 46 0.80 -7.06 -5.07
C TYR A 46 -0.36 -6.25 -5.68
N ALA A 47 -1.21 -6.87 -6.50
CA ALA A 47 -2.30 -6.19 -7.19
C ALA A 47 -3.57 -6.04 -6.32
N TYR A 48 -3.63 -6.68 -5.15
CA TYR A 48 -4.83 -6.61 -4.32
C TYR A 48 -4.80 -5.40 -3.39
N ARG A 49 -5.94 -4.72 -3.23
CA ARG A 49 -6.09 -3.64 -2.26
C ARG A 49 -7.50 -3.58 -1.69
N ARG A 50 -7.67 -2.99 -0.51
CA ARG A 50 -9.00 -2.76 0.08
C ARG A 50 -9.82 -1.85 -0.85
N GLU A 51 -11.04 -2.26 -1.16
CA GLU A 51 -11.98 -1.57 -2.07
C GLU A 51 -12.08 -0.07 -1.78
N GLY A 52 -12.39 0.31 -0.53
CA GLY A 52 -12.49 1.73 -0.17
C GLY A 52 -11.17 2.52 -0.30
N VAL A 53 -10.00 1.86 -0.34
CA VAL A 53 -8.75 2.55 -0.68
C VAL A 53 -8.62 2.73 -2.20
N VAL A 54 -9.03 1.73 -2.98
CA VAL A 54 -9.08 1.84 -4.45
C VAL A 54 -9.99 2.98 -4.88
N GLU A 55 -11.20 3.06 -4.34
CA GLU A 55 -12.14 4.17 -4.61
C GLU A 55 -11.51 5.56 -4.35
N ARG A 56 -10.77 5.69 -3.24
CA ARG A 56 -10.07 6.94 -2.90
C ARG A 56 -8.89 7.23 -3.83
N LEU A 57 -8.17 6.21 -4.28
CA LEU A 57 -7.09 6.36 -5.26
C LEU A 57 -7.64 6.78 -6.62
N LEU A 58 -8.77 6.20 -7.05
CA LEU A 58 -9.47 6.60 -8.27
C LEU A 58 -9.92 8.07 -8.17
N ARG A 59 -10.52 8.45 -7.05
CA ARG A 59 -10.90 9.84 -6.80
C ARG A 59 -9.69 10.77 -6.80
N ALA A 60 -8.56 10.35 -6.22
CA ALA A 60 -7.33 11.13 -6.25
C ALA A 60 -6.79 11.29 -7.68
N GLN A 61 -6.83 10.23 -8.50
CA GLN A 61 -6.44 10.25 -9.91
C GLN A 61 -7.26 11.27 -10.72
N GLU A 62 -8.56 11.39 -10.46
CA GLU A 62 -9.42 12.40 -11.12
C GLU A 62 -9.06 13.84 -10.74
N LEU A 63 -8.53 14.05 -9.54
CA LEU A 63 -8.17 15.37 -9.02
C LEU A 63 -6.76 15.82 -9.42
N LEU A 64 -5.98 14.95 -10.09
CA LEU A 64 -4.63 15.28 -10.51
C LEU A 64 -4.61 16.35 -11.62
N PRO A 65 -3.60 17.25 -11.62
CA PRO A 65 -3.35 18.13 -12.74
C PRO A 65 -3.20 17.37 -14.07
N ARG A 66 -3.54 18.03 -15.17
CA ARG A 66 -3.33 17.47 -16.52
C ARG A 66 -1.86 17.07 -16.70
N GLY A 67 -1.65 15.87 -17.22
CA GLY A 67 -0.32 15.29 -17.44
C GLY A 67 0.22 14.45 -16.29
N LEU A 68 -0.48 14.38 -15.15
CA LEU A 68 -0.11 13.52 -14.02
C LEU A 68 -1.06 12.33 -13.87
N ARG A 69 -0.49 11.17 -13.55
CA ARG A 69 -1.22 9.93 -13.28
C ARG A 69 -0.62 9.20 -12.09
N LEU A 70 -1.47 8.48 -11.36
CA LEU A 70 -1.03 7.54 -10.34
C LEU A 70 -0.50 6.27 -11.01
N LEU A 71 0.69 5.85 -10.56
CA LEU A 71 1.27 4.54 -10.86
C LEU A 71 1.15 3.67 -9.61
N PHE A 72 0.32 2.64 -9.69
CA PHE A 72 0.16 1.65 -8.65
C PHE A 72 1.27 0.61 -8.76
N VAL A 73 2.14 0.56 -7.74
CA VAL A 73 3.30 -0.35 -7.70
C VAL A 73 3.00 -1.57 -6.85
N GLU A 74 2.32 -1.40 -5.72
CA GLU A 74 2.14 -2.47 -4.74
C GLU A 74 0.97 -2.16 -3.80
N GLY A 75 0.20 -3.20 -3.47
CA GLY A 75 -0.93 -3.14 -2.58
C GLY A 75 -0.75 -4.07 -1.39
N TYR A 76 -1.41 -5.23 -1.43
CA TYR A 76 -1.35 -6.23 -0.39
C TYR A 76 0.01 -6.92 -0.41
N ARG A 77 0.58 -7.08 0.79
CA ARG A 77 1.80 -7.84 1.01
C ARG A 77 1.46 -8.99 1.96
N PRO A 78 1.67 -10.24 1.54
CA PRO A 78 1.57 -11.37 2.46
C PRO A 78 2.47 -11.17 3.69
N PRO A 79 2.07 -11.62 4.89
CA PRO A 79 2.87 -11.44 6.11
C PRO A 79 4.29 -11.99 6.01
N SER A 80 4.49 -13.10 5.30
CA SER A 80 5.81 -13.68 5.02
C SER A 80 6.69 -12.72 4.22
N LEU A 81 6.15 -12.10 3.17
CA LEU A 81 6.86 -11.11 2.35
C LEU A 81 7.21 -9.86 3.15
N GLN A 82 6.27 -9.35 3.94
CA GLN A 82 6.50 -8.18 4.78
C GLN A 82 7.60 -8.44 5.83
N ARG A 83 7.66 -9.66 6.40
CA ARG A 83 8.73 -10.08 7.32
C ARG A 83 10.08 -10.16 6.62
N ALA A 84 10.14 -10.80 5.45
CA ALA A 84 11.37 -10.92 4.69
C ALA A 84 11.98 -9.54 4.37
N TYR A 85 11.16 -8.59 3.92
CA TYR A 85 11.62 -7.21 3.67
C TYR A 85 12.12 -6.51 4.93
N PHE A 86 11.46 -6.72 6.07
CA PHE A 86 11.90 -6.15 7.33
C PHE A 86 13.26 -6.73 7.76
N GLU A 87 13.40 -8.05 7.75
CA GLU A 87 14.62 -8.76 8.13
C GLU A 87 15.80 -8.36 7.23
N GLU A 88 15.59 -8.32 5.90
CA GLU A 88 16.58 -7.87 4.93
C GLU A 88 17.07 -6.46 5.24
N TYR A 89 16.14 -5.52 5.47
CA TYR A 89 16.49 -4.14 5.79
C TYR A 89 17.26 -4.03 7.12
N THR A 90 16.85 -4.78 8.15
CA THR A 90 17.57 -4.77 9.43
C THR A 90 18.96 -5.37 9.35
N GLY A 91 19.20 -6.33 8.45
CA GLY A 91 20.52 -6.92 8.23
C GLY A 91 21.50 -6.01 7.48
N GLN A 92 21.03 -4.88 6.92
CA GLN A 92 21.84 -3.88 6.24
C GLN A 92 22.25 -2.70 7.14
N LEU A 93 21.80 -2.69 8.41
CA LEU A 93 22.14 -1.70 9.43
C LEU A 93 23.26 -2.21 10.35
#